data_AF-D2QTB2-F1
#
_entry.id   AF-D2QTB2-F1
#
_cell.length_a   1.000
_cell.length_b   1.000
_cell.length_c   1.000
_cell.angle_alpha   90.00
_cell.angle_beta   90.00
_cell.angle_gamma   90.00
#
_symmetry.space_group_name_H-M   'P 1'
#
loop_
_entity.id
_entity.type
_entity.pdbx_description
1 polymer ?
#
loop_
_entity_poly.entity_id
_entity_poly.type
_entity_poly.pdbx_seq_one_letter_code
_entity_poly.pdbx_strand_id
1 'polypeptide(L)'
;MNTKRKPLLPVITFVVLSALQLGGLTAFAQGPGPGQRIPLPPIPLKGDTTHTLSKHFTTASTAKKAPDAKGFIQRWLVLEPVKKDIVRNNIFTDNYLRTTFSADNFSSDYTTIPKNGETVNVGNQALKWYALDSKSFNINLYHFTYAINKPKYGILVWLVTVIDCPEEIQNVRMAAGCNSGSMWWLNGQEALLLSGDRDMIADNGTSARLTLKKGRNIIRGAVINGPGMANFCVRFLDEKGSPVKNLSIRYE
;
A
#
# COMPACT_ATOMS: atom_id res chain seq x y z
N MET A 1 8.45 -24.43 -80.91
CA MET A 1 7.89 -25.61 -81.60
C MET A 1 7.71 -26.72 -80.57
N ASN A 2 6.47 -27.20 -80.43
CA ASN A 2 6.05 -28.30 -79.57
C ASN A 2 6.91 -29.56 -79.75
N THR A 3 7.20 -30.29 -78.66
CA THR A 3 6.81 -31.71 -78.54
C THR A 3 7.10 -32.28 -77.15
N LYS A 4 6.12 -33.04 -76.66
CA LYS A 4 6.05 -33.74 -75.38
C LYS A 4 6.95 -34.98 -75.38
N ARG A 5 7.59 -35.32 -74.27
CA ARG A 5 7.80 -36.71 -73.82
C ARG A 5 7.69 -36.81 -72.29
N LYS A 6 6.92 -37.82 -71.84
CA LYS A 6 6.63 -38.18 -70.44
C LYS A 6 7.85 -38.86 -69.79
N PRO A 7 8.02 -38.78 -68.46
CA PRO A 7 8.72 -39.83 -67.73
C PRO A 7 7.73 -40.79 -67.04
N LEU A 8 7.96 -42.08 -67.24
CA LEU A 8 7.47 -43.16 -66.39
C LEU A 8 8.18 -43.08 -65.02
N LEU A 9 7.43 -43.48 -63.98
CA LEU A 9 7.75 -43.89 -62.59
C LEU A 9 9.17 -44.46 -62.30
N PRO A 10 9.52 -44.75 -61.02
CA PRO A 10 9.04 -44.25 -59.72
C PRO A 10 10.19 -43.96 -58.73
N VAL A 11 9.87 -43.70 -57.46
CA VAL A 11 10.47 -44.32 -56.25
C VAL A 11 10.64 -43.29 -55.12
N ILE A 12 9.91 -43.57 -54.04
CA ILE A 12 10.08 -43.07 -52.67
C ILE A 12 9.75 -41.59 -52.50
N THR A 13 8.49 -41.31 -52.15
CA THR A 13 8.20 -40.70 -50.84
C THR A 13 6.69 -40.61 -50.62
N PHE A 14 6.31 -40.84 -49.36
CA PHE A 14 5.01 -40.52 -48.77
C PHE A 14 3.82 -41.45 -49.06
N VAL A 15 3.13 -41.79 -47.96
CA VAL A 15 1.90 -42.58 -47.83
C VAL A 15 2.11 -44.10 -47.69
N VAL A 16 2.66 -44.51 -46.54
CA VAL A 16 2.02 -45.52 -45.66
C VAL A 16 2.37 -45.15 -44.21
N LEU A 17 1.91 -43.98 -43.76
CA LEU A 17 1.86 -43.62 -42.33
C LEU A 17 0.42 -43.77 -41.81
N SER A 18 -0.26 -44.82 -42.26
CA SER A 18 -1.70 -45.04 -42.00
C SER A 18 -2.09 -46.52 -41.93
N ALA A 19 -1.16 -47.42 -41.55
CA ALA A 19 -1.50 -48.84 -41.41
C ALA A 19 -0.75 -49.60 -40.30
N LEU A 20 -0.19 -48.93 -39.29
CA LEU A 20 0.45 -49.61 -38.14
C LEU A 20 0.42 -48.77 -36.85
N GLN A 21 -0.76 -48.26 -36.48
CA GLN A 21 -1.03 -47.79 -35.11
C GLN A 21 -2.46 -48.18 -34.66
N LEU A 22 -2.78 -49.45 -34.81
CA LEU A 22 -3.87 -50.11 -34.07
C LEU A 22 -3.27 -51.25 -33.25
N GLY A 23 -2.32 -50.90 -32.38
CA GLY A 23 -1.89 -51.71 -31.25
C GLY A 23 -2.19 -50.91 -30.00
N GLY A 24 -3.17 -51.35 -29.23
CA GLY A 24 -3.73 -50.61 -28.10
C GLY A 24 -2.66 -50.15 -27.11
N LEU A 25 -2.63 -48.84 -26.85
CA LEU A 25 -2.08 -48.32 -25.61
C LEU A 25 -3.04 -48.73 -24.49
N THR A 26 -2.81 -49.89 -23.90
CA THR A 26 -3.28 -50.15 -22.54
C THR A 26 -2.57 -49.13 -21.65
N ALA A 27 -3.27 -48.05 -21.30
CA ALA A 27 -2.86 -47.21 -20.21
C ALA A 27 -2.88 -48.08 -18.94
N PHE A 28 -1.72 -48.53 -18.50
CA PHE A 28 -1.59 -49.04 -17.14
C PHE A 28 -1.98 -47.91 -16.21
N ALA A 29 -3.09 -48.07 -15.50
CA ALA A 29 -3.42 -47.22 -14.38
C ALA A 29 -2.19 -47.16 -13.46
N GLN A 30 -1.77 -45.95 -13.10
CA GLN A 30 -0.78 -45.78 -12.04
C GLN A 30 -1.30 -46.54 -10.82
N GLY A 31 -0.49 -47.46 -10.29
CA GLY A 31 -0.80 -48.16 -9.05
C GLY A 31 -1.17 -47.16 -7.94
N PRO A 32 -1.91 -47.60 -6.91
CA PRO A 32 -2.39 -46.71 -5.86
C PRO A 32 -1.21 -45.88 -5.34
N GLY A 33 -1.30 -44.56 -5.54
CA GLY A 33 -0.28 -43.63 -5.05
C GLY A 33 -0.05 -43.80 -3.55
N PRO A 34 1.06 -43.29 -3.01
CA PRO A 34 1.39 -43.45 -1.60
C PRO A 34 0.17 -43.10 -0.75
N GLY A 35 -0.13 -44.00 0.19
CA GLY A 35 -1.39 -44.07 0.93
C GLY A 35 -1.87 -42.73 1.48
N GLN A 36 -3.18 -42.69 1.76
CA GLN A 36 -3.94 -41.60 2.39
C GLN A 36 -3.03 -40.56 3.05
N ARG A 37 -2.95 -39.36 2.45
CA ARG A 37 -2.29 -38.21 3.08
C ARG A 37 -2.80 -38.13 4.52
N ILE A 38 -1.87 -38.18 5.47
CA ILE A 38 -2.17 -38.00 6.89
C ILE A 38 -3.02 -36.72 7.01
N PRO A 39 -4.20 -36.77 7.64
CA PRO A 39 -5.00 -35.57 7.85
C PRO A 39 -4.12 -34.53 8.53
N LEU A 40 -3.99 -33.35 7.92
CA LEU A 40 -3.33 -32.24 8.58
C LEU A 40 -4.01 -32.04 9.94
N PRO A 41 -3.24 -31.84 11.03
CA PRO A 41 -3.84 -31.50 12.31
C PRO A 41 -4.76 -30.29 12.11
N PRO A 42 -5.91 -30.23 12.82
CA PRO A 42 -6.81 -29.09 12.73
C PRO A 42 -6.01 -27.82 12.99
N ILE A 43 -5.91 -26.94 11.99
CA ILE A 43 -5.35 -25.61 12.19
C ILE A 43 -6.26 -24.93 13.20
N PRO A 44 -5.78 -24.49 14.37
CA PRO A 44 -6.60 -23.74 15.29
C PRO A 44 -7.08 -22.45 14.58
N LEU A 45 -8.33 -22.44 14.11
CA LEU A 45 -8.96 -21.28 13.46
C LEU A 45 -9.35 -20.19 14.46
N LYS A 46 -8.94 -20.31 15.73
CA LYS A 46 -8.95 -19.17 16.67
C LYS A 46 -7.85 -18.21 16.22
N GLY A 47 -8.13 -17.46 15.15
CA GLY A 47 -7.46 -16.20 14.94
C GLY A 47 -7.57 -15.40 16.23
N ASP A 48 -6.49 -14.71 16.60
CA ASP A 48 -6.55 -13.66 17.61
C ASP A 48 -7.81 -12.83 17.33
N THR A 49 -8.71 -12.70 18.30
CA THR A 49 -9.90 -11.81 18.27
C THR A 49 -9.77 -10.69 19.29
N THR A 50 -8.61 -10.58 19.94
CA THR A 50 -8.34 -9.51 20.90
C THR A 50 -7.99 -8.26 20.10
N HIS A 51 -9.02 -7.64 19.52
CA HIS A 51 -8.95 -6.38 18.76
C HIS A 51 -8.40 -5.26 19.66
N THR A 52 -7.08 -5.18 19.75
CA THR A 52 -6.39 -4.38 20.77
C THR A 52 -5.46 -3.36 20.11
N LEU A 53 -5.89 -2.10 20.12
CA LEU A 53 -5.13 -1.00 19.53
C LEU A 53 -3.76 -0.81 20.20
N SER A 54 -3.70 -1.05 21.51
CA SER A 54 -2.48 -0.88 22.31
C SER A 54 -1.36 -1.87 21.97
N LYS A 55 -1.62 -2.90 21.16
CA LYS A 55 -0.58 -3.84 20.70
C LYS A 55 0.48 -3.13 19.84
N HIS A 56 0.04 -2.29 18.91
CA HIS A 56 0.91 -1.61 17.93
C HIS A 56 0.97 -0.09 18.09
N PHE A 57 0.00 0.49 18.80
CA PHE A 57 -0.13 1.93 18.94
C PHE A 57 -0.21 2.33 20.41
N THR A 58 0.06 3.59 20.68
CA THR A 58 -0.35 4.27 21.91
C THR A 58 -1.17 5.49 21.53
N THR A 59 -2.15 5.87 22.35
CA THR A 59 -2.84 7.15 22.16
C THR A 59 -1.82 8.28 22.21
N ALA A 60 -1.85 9.17 21.22
CA ALA A 60 -0.94 10.30 21.19
C ALA A 60 -1.32 11.31 22.29
N SER A 61 -0.32 11.89 22.94
CA SER A 61 -0.48 12.99 23.91
C SER A 61 -0.28 14.34 23.23
N THR A 62 -0.76 15.41 23.85
CA THR A 62 -0.55 16.80 23.41
C THR A 62 0.92 17.27 23.51
N ALA A 63 1.75 16.59 24.32
CA ALA A 63 3.17 16.87 24.46
C ALA A 63 3.92 16.69 23.13
N LYS A 64 4.86 17.59 22.82
CA LYS A 64 5.68 17.51 21.60
C LYS A 64 6.51 16.22 21.57
N LYS A 65 6.63 15.61 20.39
CA LYS A 65 7.40 14.37 20.17
C LYS A 65 8.45 14.57 19.09
N ALA A 66 9.69 14.16 19.31
CA ALA A 66 10.69 14.14 18.24
C ALA A 66 10.41 12.99 17.25
N PRO A 67 10.84 13.09 15.98
CA PRO A 67 10.97 11.93 15.11
C PRO A 67 11.82 10.83 15.76
N ASP A 68 11.71 9.60 15.24
CA ASP A 68 12.55 8.52 15.74
C ASP A 68 14.05 8.74 15.42
N ALA A 69 14.92 7.84 15.89
CA ALA A 69 16.36 7.95 15.68
C ALA A 69 16.79 8.01 14.19
N LYS A 70 15.93 7.52 13.29
CA LYS A 70 16.12 7.52 11.83
C LYS A 70 15.30 8.63 11.14
N GLY A 71 14.65 9.51 11.89
CA GLY A 71 13.87 10.65 11.39
C GLY A 71 12.43 10.33 10.98
N PHE A 72 11.92 9.12 11.26
CA PHE A 72 10.55 8.76 10.89
C PHE A 72 9.51 9.42 11.78
N ILE A 73 8.41 9.82 11.15
CA ILE A 73 7.26 10.44 11.78
C ILE A 73 6.30 9.34 12.24
N GLN A 74 6.21 9.16 13.56
CA GLN A 74 5.42 8.07 14.16
C GLN A 74 4.05 8.51 14.69
N ARG A 75 3.81 9.82 14.80
CA ARG A 75 2.57 10.40 15.35
C ARG A 75 1.68 10.88 14.23
N TRP A 76 0.43 10.42 14.22
CA TRP A 76 -0.55 10.77 13.18
C TRP A 76 -1.96 10.83 13.76
N LEU A 77 -2.77 11.75 13.25
CA LEU A 77 -4.21 11.57 13.17
C LEU A 77 -4.49 10.60 12.03
N VAL A 78 -5.19 9.52 12.34
CA VAL A 78 -5.57 8.46 11.41
C VAL A 78 -7.08 8.38 11.38
N LEU A 79 -7.68 8.59 10.21
CA LEU A 79 -9.12 8.43 10.02
C LEU A 79 -9.48 6.94 9.96
N GLU A 80 -10.68 6.58 10.39
CA GLU A 80 -11.25 5.27 10.05
C GLU A 80 -11.22 5.03 8.52
N PRO A 81 -11.07 3.78 8.07
CA PRO A 81 -10.95 3.50 6.65
C PRO A 81 -12.25 3.84 5.91
N VAL A 82 -12.13 4.58 4.81
CA VAL A 82 -13.15 4.66 3.76
C VAL A 82 -13.17 3.30 3.06
N LYS A 83 -14.28 2.58 3.12
CA LYS A 83 -14.44 1.31 2.41
C LYS A 83 -14.42 1.54 0.90
N LYS A 84 -13.69 0.70 0.18
CA LYS A 84 -13.56 0.66 -1.28
C LYS A 84 -13.74 -0.77 -1.82
N ASP A 85 -14.32 -0.88 -3.00
CA ASP A 85 -14.47 -2.16 -3.69
C ASP A 85 -13.27 -2.40 -4.62
N ILE A 86 -12.10 -2.70 -4.02
CA ILE A 86 -10.84 -2.92 -4.75
C ILE A 86 -10.38 -4.36 -4.54
N VAL A 87 -10.45 -5.15 -5.60
CA VAL A 87 -10.08 -6.58 -5.57
C VAL A 87 -8.62 -6.84 -5.98
N ARG A 88 -7.94 -5.88 -6.62
CA ARG A 88 -6.56 -5.98 -7.10
C ARG A 88 -5.87 -4.61 -7.06
N ASN A 89 -4.57 -4.58 -6.77
CA ASN A 89 -3.79 -3.35 -6.61
C ASN A 89 -3.21 -2.82 -7.93
N ASN A 90 -3.22 -3.59 -9.02
CA ASN A 90 -2.70 -3.17 -10.32
C ASN A 90 -3.44 -1.97 -10.97
N ILE A 91 -4.58 -1.56 -10.39
CA ILE A 91 -5.36 -0.39 -10.83
C ILE A 91 -4.82 0.94 -10.30
N PHE A 92 -3.86 0.93 -9.38
CA PHE A 92 -3.32 2.13 -8.71
C PHE A 92 -2.40 2.96 -9.61
N THR A 93 -2.90 3.35 -10.78
CA THR A 93 -2.27 4.34 -11.66
C THR A 93 -2.37 5.75 -11.06
N ASP A 94 -1.53 6.66 -11.51
CA ASP A 94 -1.54 8.06 -11.05
C ASP A 94 -2.93 8.71 -11.17
N ASN A 95 -3.57 8.54 -12.32
CA ASN A 95 -4.90 9.10 -12.57
C ASN A 95 -5.93 8.49 -11.61
N TYR A 96 -5.94 7.16 -11.46
CA TYR A 96 -6.85 6.49 -10.54
C TYR A 96 -6.70 7.01 -9.11
N LEU A 97 -5.46 7.13 -8.62
CA LEU A 97 -5.18 7.63 -7.27
C LEU A 97 -5.67 9.06 -7.09
N ARG A 98 -5.32 9.96 -8.00
CA ARG A 98 -5.75 11.37 -7.94
C ARG A 98 -7.26 11.52 -7.96
N THR A 99 -7.93 10.82 -8.88
CA THR A 99 -9.40 10.83 -8.96
C THR A 99 -10.03 10.30 -7.68
N THR A 100 -9.53 9.18 -7.17
CA THR A 100 -10.08 8.54 -5.96
C THR A 100 -9.85 9.40 -4.72
N PHE A 101 -8.65 9.94 -4.53
CA PHE A 101 -8.34 10.82 -3.39
C PHE A 101 -9.09 12.14 -3.46
N SER A 102 -9.34 12.68 -4.66
CA SER A 102 -10.16 13.88 -4.81
C SER A 102 -11.64 13.62 -4.49
N ALA A 103 -12.20 12.51 -4.97
CA ALA A 103 -13.61 12.16 -4.79
C ALA A 103 -13.98 11.87 -3.33
N ASP A 104 -13.10 11.18 -2.60
CA ASP A 104 -13.33 10.77 -1.20
C ASP A 104 -12.49 11.59 -0.23
N ASN A 105 -12.30 12.87 -0.52
CA ASN A 105 -11.59 13.78 0.35
C ASN A 105 -12.46 14.18 1.55
N PHE A 106 -11.85 14.26 2.74
CA PHE A 106 -12.54 14.70 3.97
C PHE A 106 -12.63 16.22 4.09
N SER A 107 -11.79 16.98 3.38
CA SER A 107 -11.84 18.45 3.34
C SER A 107 -11.17 18.99 2.07
N SER A 108 -11.84 19.90 1.37
CA SER A 108 -11.30 20.61 0.21
C SER A 108 -10.14 21.55 0.57
N ASP A 109 -10.05 21.99 1.82
CA ASP A 109 -8.87 22.67 2.34
C ASP A 109 -7.83 21.64 2.78
N TYR A 110 -6.74 21.53 2.02
CA TYR A 110 -5.64 20.61 2.29
C TYR A 110 -4.79 20.98 3.52
N THR A 111 -5.10 22.08 4.19
CA THR A 111 -4.47 22.52 5.44
C THR A 111 -5.33 22.27 6.68
N THR A 112 -6.55 21.77 6.53
CA THR A 112 -7.42 21.41 7.67
C THR A 112 -6.74 20.35 8.55
N ILE A 113 -6.69 20.61 9.86
CA ILE A 113 -6.23 19.68 10.90
C ILE A 113 -7.47 19.24 11.71
N PRO A 114 -7.88 17.95 11.62
CA PRO A 114 -8.99 17.43 12.40
C PRO A 114 -8.60 17.23 13.87
N LYS A 115 -9.58 17.03 14.74
CA LYS A 115 -9.36 16.76 16.16
C LYS A 115 -9.41 15.26 16.47
N ASN A 116 -8.68 14.84 17.49
CA ASN A 116 -8.82 13.48 18.01
C ASN A 116 -10.27 13.22 18.45
N GLY A 117 -10.86 12.11 17.99
CA GLY A 117 -12.25 11.75 18.27
C GLY A 117 -13.29 12.48 17.42
N GLU A 118 -12.89 13.44 16.58
CA GLU A 118 -13.79 14.09 15.62
C GLU A 118 -14.35 13.07 14.63
N THR A 119 -15.64 13.21 14.30
CA THR A 119 -16.27 12.42 13.24
C THR A 119 -16.57 13.32 12.05
N VAL A 120 -16.16 12.87 10.86
CA VAL A 120 -16.38 13.57 9.59
C VAL A 120 -17.11 12.64 8.61
N ASN A 121 -17.82 13.23 7.65
CA ASN A 121 -18.43 12.48 6.56
C ASN A 121 -17.50 12.45 5.36
N VAL A 122 -17.25 11.25 4.83
CA VAL A 122 -16.57 11.04 3.55
C VAL A 122 -17.51 10.22 2.66
N GLY A 123 -18.04 10.85 1.62
CA GLY A 123 -19.16 10.29 0.87
C GLY A 123 -20.36 10.03 1.79
N ASN A 124 -20.82 8.79 1.85
CA ASN A 124 -21.92 8.35 2.72
C ASN A 124 -21.45 7.69 4.05
N GLN A 125 -20.16 7.79 4.38
CA GLN A 125 -19.57 7.15 5.56
C GLN A 125 -19.23 8.18 6.63
N ALA A 126 -19.75 8.00 7.84
CA ALA A 126 -19.33 8.74 9.04
C ALA A 126 -18.10 8.05 9.66
N LEU A 127 -16.98 8.74 9.70
CA LEU A 127 -15.67 8.19 10.04
C LEU A 127 -15.00 9.01 11.14
N LYS A 128 -14.40 8.33 12.12
CA LYS A 128 -13.79 8.95 13.30
C LYS A 128 -12.26 9.11 13.17
N TRP A 129 -11.72 10.19 13.70
CA TRP A 129 -10.28 10.42 13.79
C TRP A 129 -9.68 9.86 15.08
N TYR A 130 -8.48 9.28 14.99
CA TYR A 130 -7.70 8.79 16.13
C TYR A 130 -6.30 9.39 16.11
N ALA A 131 -5.88 10.04 17.19
CA ALA A 131 -4.50 10.49 17.37
C ALA A 131 -3.65 9.37 17.97
N LEU A 132 -2.69 8.86 17.19
CA LEU A 132 -1.92 7.66 17.50
C LEU A 132 -0.42 7.88 17.33
N ASP A 133 0.34 7.28 18.24
CA ASP A 133 1.77 7.05 18.09
C ASP A 133 2.01 5.59 17.73
N SER A 134 2.75 5.33 16.64
CA SER A 134 3.26 3.99 16.35
C SER A 134 4.36 3.60 17.33
N LYS A 135 4.37 2.33 17.72
CA LYS A 135 5.51 1.70 18.40
C LYS A 135 6.65 1.30 17.45
N SER A 136 6.42 1.36 16.14
CA SER A 136 7.40 1.08 15.08
C SER A 136 7.71 2.36 14.29
N PHE A 137 8.73 2.34 13.43
CA PHE A 137 9.06 3.45 12.54
C PHE A 137 7.95 3.73 11.50
N ASN A 138 7.18 2.68 11.15
CA ASN A 138 6.07 2.74 10.21
C ASN A 138 4.71 2.67 10.92
N ILE A 139 3.66 3.11 10.25
CA ILE A 139 2.26 2.98 10.68
C ILE A 139 1.66 1.79 9.95
N ASN A 140 1.19 0.79 10.70
CA ASN A 140 0.55 -0.39 10.13
C ASN A 140 -0.98 -0.26 10.14
N LEU A 141 -1.53 0.17 9.00
CA LEU A 141 -2.97 0.40 8.83
C LEU A 141 -3.79 -0.88 8.84
N TYR A 142 -3.20 -2.02 8.44
CA TYR A 142 -3.84 -3.32 8.63
C TYR A 142 -4.08 -3.62 10.12
N HIS A 143 -3.08 -3.40 10.98
CA HIS A 143 -3.23 -3.58 12.42
C HIS A 143 -4.17 -2.55 13.04
N PHE A 144 -4.15 -1.30 12.56
CA PHE A 144 -5.08 -0.26 13.01
C PHE A 144 -6.53 -0.67 12.72
N THR A 145 -6.86 -0.93 11.45
CA THR A 145 -8.22 -1.30 11.02
C THR A 145 -8.71 -2.59 11.69
N TYR A 146 -7.82 -3.59 11.82
CA TYR A 146 -8.11 -4.78 12.60
C TYR A 146 -8.44 -4.44 14.06
N ALA A 147 -7.63 -3.62 14.74
CA ALA A 147 -7.83 -3.29 16.15
C ALA A 147 -9.12 -2.51 16.44
N ILE A 148 -9.63 -1.74 15.47
CA ILE A 148 -10.90 -1.00 15.60
C ILE A 148 -12.09 -1.74 14.98
N ASN A 149 -11.92 -3.02 14.62
CA ASN A 149 -12.93 -3.87 14.00
C ASN A 149 -13.58 -3.26 12.73
N LYS A 150 -12.74 -2.73 11.84
CA LYS A 150 -13.13 -2.18 10.52
C LYS A 150 -12.57 -3.03 9.38
N PRO A 151 -13.06 -2.87 8.14
CA PRO A 151 -12.51 -3.56 6.97
C PRO A 151 -10.99 -3.33 6.86
N LYS A 152 -10.26 -4.39 6.52
CA LYS A 152 -8.79 -4.39 6.44
C LYS A 152 -8.27 -4.29 5.01
N TYR A 153 -9.13 -4.60 4.05
CA TYR A 153 -8.84 -4.68 2.62
C TYR A 153 -9.87 -3.85 1.87
N GLY A 154 -9.48 -3.37 0.69
CA GLY A 154 -10.30 -2.43 -0.08
C GLY A 154 -10.56 -1.19 0.77
N ILE A 155 -9.50 -0.50 1.18
CA ILE A 155 -9.58 0.64 2.07
C ILE A 155 -8.77 1.81 1.54
N LEU A 156 -9.27 3.01 1.81
CA LEU A 156 -8.55 4.26 1.75
C LEU A 156 -8.51 4.86 3.15
N VAL A 157 -7.34 5.29 3.62
CA VAL A 157 -7.16 5.91 4.93
C VAL A 157 -6.53 7.29 4.77
N TRP A 158 -7.17 8.30 5.39
CA TRP A 158 -6.63 9.65 5.48
C TRP A 158 -5.79 9.84 6.74
N LEU A 159 -4.75 10.65 6.60
CA LEU A 159 -3.70 10.85 7.58
C LEU A 159 -3.37 12.33 7.69
N VAL A 160 -3.24 12.84 8.91
CA VAL A 160 -2.78 14.21 9.15
C VAL A 160 -1.77 14.21 10.29
N THR A 161 -0.71 15.00 10.15
CA THR A 161 0.16 15.35 11.26
C THR A 161 0.72 16.75 11.06
N VAL A 162 1.20 17.33 12.14
CA VAL A 162 1.88 18.63 12.16
C VAL A 162 3.32 18.42 12.57
N ILE A 163 4.24 19.11 11.90
CA ILE A 163 5.62 19.25 12.36
C ILE A 163 5.95 20.74 12.56
N ASP A 164 6.56 21.04 13.69
CA ASP A 164 7.11 22.36 14.00
C ASP A 164 8.62 22.35 13.77
N CYS A 165 9.12 23.29 12.97
CA CYS A 165 10.54 23.49 12.72
C CYS A 165 11.05 24.71 13.52
N PRO A 166 12.20 24.63 14.21
CA PRO A 166 12.76 25.78 14.93
C PRO A 166 13.25 26.89 13.99
N GLU A 167 13.60 26.52 12.76
CA GLU A 167 14.08 27.39 11.69
C GLU A 167 13.52 26.92 10.34
N GLU A 168 13.65 27.74 9.30
CA GLU A 168 13.33 27.31 7.94
C GLU A 168 14.40 26.34 7.45
N ILE A 169 13.98 25.26 6.81
CA ILE A 169 14.89 24.24 6.26
C ILE A 169 14.59 24.11 4.77
N GLN A 170 15.53 24.58 3.95
CA GLN A 170 15.42 24.54 2.49
C GLN A 170 16.00 23.24 1.92
N ASN A 171 15.68 22.96 0.65
CA ASN A 171 16.22 21.83 -0.12
C ASN A 171 15.98 20.45 0.51
N VAL A 172 14.96 20.31 1.36
CA VAL A 172 14.59 19.01 1.92
C VAL A 172 13.80 18.19 0.90
N ARG A 173 13.70 16.89 1.13
CA ARG A 173 12.76 16.01 0.43
C ARG A 173 11.88 15.27 1.43
N MET A 174 10.60 15.18 1.14
CA MET A 174 9.73 14.21 1.79
C MET A 174 10.05 12.84 1.20
N ALA A 175 10.45 11.90 2.03
CA ALA A 175 10.70 10.50 1.66
C ALA A 175 9.64 9.61 2.28
N ALA A 176 9.03 8.75 1.48
CA ALA A 176 7.94 7.90 1.91
C ALA A 176 8.07 6.47 1.37
N GLY A 177 7.59 5.52 2.17
CA GLY A 177 7.31 4.15 1.77
C GLY A 177 5.85 3.83 2.02
N CYS A 178 5.20 3.09 1.13
CA CYS A 178 3.79 2.73 1.25
C CYS A 178 3.50 1.37 0.62
N ASN A 179 2.61 0.61 1.26
CA ASN A 179 1.90 -0.52 0.66
C ASN A 179 0.39 -0.19 0.61
N SER A 180 -0.25 -0.01 -0.55
CA SER A 180 0.30 -0.03 -1.92
C SER A 180 0.40 1.36 -2.52
N GLY A 181 -0.72 2.07 -2.66
CA GLY A 181 -0.77 3.41 -3.23
C GLY A 181 -0.82 4.50 -2.16
N SER A 182 -0.15 5.63 -2.36
CA SER A 182 -0.33 6.80 -1.50
C SER A 182 -0.09 8.13 -2.19
N MET A 183 -0.61 9.20 -1.60
CA MET A 183 -0.35 10.57 -2.01
C MET A 183 -0.15 11.44 -0.77
N TRP A 184 0.75 12.40 -0.87
CA TRP A 184 1.20 13.23 0.23
C TRP A 184 1.21 14.70 -0.15
N TRP A 185 0.80 15.53 0.80
CA TRP A 185 0.77 16.98 0.69
C TRP A 185 1.53 17.60 1.85
N LEU A 186 2.24 18.69 1.57
CA LEU A 186 2.90 19.55 2.54
C LEU A 186 2.30 20.96 2.41
N ASN A 187 1.74 21.48 3.51
CA ASN A 187 1.15 22.82 3.57
C ASN A 187 0.11 23.08 2.46
N GLY A 188 -0.71 22.08 2.16
CA GLY A 188 -1.74 22.15 1.13
C GLY A 188 -1.25 21.91 -0.29
N GLN A 189 0.06 21.84 -0.51
CA GLN A 189 0.65 21.57 -1.82
C GLN A 189 1.01 20.10 -1.95
N GLU A 190 0.75 19.52 -3.12
CA GLU A 190 1.15 18.16 -3.41
C GLU A 190 2.69 18.03 -3.36
N ALA A 191 3.16 17.00 -2.68
CA ALA A 191 4.58 16.73 -2.48
C ALA A 191 5.03 15.45 -3.19
N LEU A 192 4.25 14.37 -3.07
CA LEU A 192 4.69 13.05 -3.52
C LEU A 192 3.49 12.11 -3.77
N LEU A 193 3.53 11.39 -4.89
CA LEU A 193 2.61 10.33 -5.25
C LEU A 193 3.37 9.02 -5.41
N LEU A 194 2.86 7.94 -4.82
CA LEU A 194 3.37 6.57 -4.98
C LEU A 194 2.26 5.73 -5.59
N SER A 195 2.38 5.47 -6.89
CA SER A 195 1.47 4.63 -7.67
C SER A 195 2.00 3.21 -7.85
N GLY A 196 1.11 2.30 -8.21
CA GLY A 196 1.37 0.89 -8.44
C GLY A 196 1.07 -0.02 -7.24
N ASP A 197 1.11 -1.32 -7.51
CA ASP A 197 1.12 -2.37 -6.48
C ASP A 197 2.55 -2.42 -5.91
N ARG A 198 2.72 -1.98 -4.66
CA ARG A 198 4.02 -1.70 -4.07
C ARG A 198 4.14 -2.33 -2.70
N ASP A 199 5.35 -2.82 -2.41
CA ASP A 199 5.74 -3.11 -1.04
C ASP A 199 6.19 -1.84 -0.29
N MET A 200 5.97 -1.84 1.02
CA MET A 200 6.48 -0.79 1.89
C MET A 200 7.98 -0.98 2.07
N ILE A 201 8.72 -0.13 1.37
CA ILE A 201 10.16 0.03 1.48
C ILE A 201 10.37 1.48 1.92
N ALA A 202 11.16 1.70 2.97
CA ALA A 202 11.48 3.06 3.40
C ALA A 202 12.14 3.85 2.26
N ASP A 203 11.73 5.11 2.10
CA ASP A 203 12.23 6.03 1.06
C ASP A 203 12.03 5.55 -0.39
N ASN A 204 11.12 4.62 -0.64
CA ASN A 204 10.80 4.12 -1.99
C ASN A 204 10.32 5.22 -2.94
N GLY A 205 9.74 6.31 -2.40
CA GLY A 205 9.47 7.53 -3.13
C GLY A 205 10.09 8.73 -2.41
N THR A 206 10.58 9.69 -3.18
CA THR A 206 11.06 10.98 -2.66
C THR A 206 10.47 12.12 -3.49
N SER A 207 9.97 13.16 -2.83
CA SER A 207 9.45 14.37 -3.48
C SER A 207 10.53 15.11 -4.26
N ALA A 208 10.12 16.11 -5.04
CA ALA A 208 11.00 17.22 -5.43
C ALA A 208 11.56 17.94 -4.18
N ARG A 209 12.49 18.88 -4.37
CA ARG A 209 12.97 19.72 -3.27
C ARG A 209 11.82 20.58 -2.74
N LEU A 210 11.70 20.60 -1.42
CA LEU A 210 10.69 21.35 -0.67
C LEU A 210 11.38 22.27 0.34
N THR A 211 10.60 23.20 0.88
CA THR A 211 10.99 24.03 2.02
C THR A 211 10.07 23.74 3.18
N LEU A 212 10.65 23.38 4.33
CA LEU A 212 9.94 23.40 5.60
C LEU A 212 10.03 24.80 6.18
N LYS A 213 8.87 25.43 6.41
CA LYS A 213 8.80 26.77 6.99
C LYS A 213 9.26 26.72 8.44
N LYS A 214 9.85 27.82 8.93
CA LYS A 214 9.99 28.03 10.38
C LYS A 214 8.60 27.97 11.03
N GLY A 215 8.50 27.25 12.14
CA GLY A 215 7.25 26.97 12.83
C GLY A 215 6.45 25.85 12.15
N ARG A 216 5.14 26.05 12.05
CA ARG A 216 4.17 25.00 11.71
C ARG A 216 4.24 24.60 10.23
N ASN A 217 4.32 23.29 9.99
CA ASN A 217 4.09 22.66 8.69
C ASN A 217 3.10 21.51 8.84
N ILE A 218 2.15 21.41 7.90
CA ILE A 218 1.07 20.42 7.93
C ILE A 218 1.34 19.38 6.87
N ILE A 219 1.31 18.11 7.28
CA ILE A 219 1.46 16.98 6.38
C ILE A 219 0.11 16.26 6.32
N ARG A 220 -0.42 16.13 5.11
CA ARG A 220 -1.59 15.29 4.84
C ARG A 220 -1.15 14.11 3.99
N GLY A 221 -1.71 12.94 4.26
CA GLY A 221 -1.50 11.73 3.48
C GLY A 221 -2.82 11.03 3.18
N ALA A 222 -2.85 10.33 2.06
CA ALA A 222 -3.85 9.32 1.75
C ALA A 222 -3.13 8.03 1.40
N VAL A 223 -3.55 6.91 1.99
CA VAL A 223 -3.04 5.56 1.67
C VAL A 223 -4.21 4.71 1.20
N ILE A 224 -4.02 3.96 0.11
CA ILE A 224 -5.03 3.07 -0.45
C ILE A 224 -4.47 1.68 -0.69
N ASN A 225 -5.29 0.68 -0.41
CA ASN A 225 -4.95 -0.71 -0.62
C ASN A 225 -6.18 -1.54 -0.98
N GLY A 226 -6.03 -2.48 -1.91
CA GLY A 226 -6.98 -3.55 -2.19
C GLY A 226 -6.76 -4.72 -1.23
N PRO A 227 -6.26 -5.87 -1.69
CA PRO A 227 -5.85 -6.97 -0.82
C PRO A 227 -4.47 -6.74 -0.18
N GLY A 228 -4.18 -7.47 0.90
CA GLY A 228 -2.83 -7.51 1.50
C GLY A 228 -2.61 -6.50 2.63
N MET A 229 -1.34 -6.31 3.00
CA MET A 229 -0.95 -5.42 4.10
C MET A 229 -1.06 -3.96 3.67
N ALA A 230 -1.60 -3.11 4.53
CA ALA A 230 -1.58 -1.66 4.35
C ALA A 230 -0.69 -1.03 5.41
N ASN A 231 0.36 -0.33 5.01
CA ASN A 231 1.26 0.38 5.92
C ASN A 231 2.07 1.46 5.20
N PHE A 232 2.62 2.40 5.96
CA PHE A 232 3.43 3.48 5.40
C PHE A 232 4.48 4.00 6.40
N CYS A 233 5.48 4.70 5.89
CA CYS A 233 6.40 5.51 6.69
C CYS A 233 6.74 6.80 5.94
N VAL A 234 6.98 7.88 6.68
CA VAL A 234 7.37 9.19 6.11
C VAL A 234 8.46 9.82 6.98
N ARG A 235 9.44 10.46 6.33
CA ARG A 235 10.44 11.32 6.95
C ARG A 235 10.84 12.46 6.00
N PHE A 236 11.62 13.40 6.52
CA PHE A 236 12.30 14.40 5.69
C PHE A 236 13.79 14.09 5.63
N LEU A 237 14.36 14.24 4.44
CA LEU A 237 15.79 14.15 4.17
C LEU A 237 16.31 15.55 3.83
N ASP A 238 17.46 15.93 4.36
CA ASP A 238 18.14 17.18 4.02
C ASP A 238 18.78 17.11 2.63
N GLU A 239 19.44 18.20 2.22
CA GLU A 239 20.11 18.29 0.92
C GLU A 239 21.20 17.22 0.73
N LYS A 240 21.77 16.70 1.81
CA LYS A 240 22.80 15.64 1.80
C LYS A 240 22.19 14.23 1.89
N GLY A 241 20.86 14.12 1.88
CA GLY A 241 20.13 12.86 2.03
C GLY A 241 20.10 12.32 3.47
N SER A 242 20.51 13.13 4.46
CA SER A 242 20.48 12.73 5.87
C SER A 242 19.12 13.03 6.50
N PRO A 243 18.64 12.23 7.47
CA PRO A 243 17.34 12.49 8.09
C PRO A 243 17.29 13.81 8.87
N VAL A 244 16.28 14.62 8.60
CA VAL A 244 15.97 15.84 9.37
C VAL A 244 15.32 15.42 10.68
N LYS A 245 16.04 15.59 11.79
CA LYS A 245 15.60 15.15 13.13
C LYS A 245 15.26 16.30 14.07
N ASN A 246 15.71 17.51 13.78
CA ASN A 246 15.46 18.71 14.59
C ASN A 246 14.04 19.26 14.33
N LEU A 247 13.03 18.43 14.56
CA LEU A 247 11.62 18.70 14.33
C LEU A 247 10.82 18.29 15.56
N SER A 248 9.66 18.91 15.79
CA SER A 248 8.68 18.46 16.78
C SER A 248 7.39 18.05 16.10
N ILE A 249 6.92 16.84 16.37
CA ILE A 249 5.69 16.26 15.82
C ILE A 249 4.53 16.48 16.80
N ARG A 250 3.39 16.91 16.25
CA ARG A 250 2.12 17.15 16.96
C ARG A 250 0.96 16.70 16.09
N TYR A 251 -0.19 16.47 16.71
CA TYR A 251 -1.45 16.28 15.98
C TYR A 251 -2.40 17.48 16.10
N GLU A 252 -2.08 18.43 16.98
CA GLU A 252 -2.79 19.70 17.23
C GLU A 252 -1.81 20.81 17.65
#